data_AF-G2MC40-F1
#
_entry.id   AF-G2MC40-F1
#
_cell.length_a   1.000
_cell.length_b   1.000
_cell.length_c   1.000
_cell.angle_alpha   90.00
_cell.angle_beta   90.00
_cell.angle_gamma   90.00
#
_symmetry.space_group_name_H-M   'P 1'
#
loop_
_entity.id
_entity.type
_entity.pdbx_description
1 polymer ?
#
loop_
_entity_poly.entity_id
_entity_poly.type
_entity_poly.pdbx_seq_one_letter_code
_entity_poly.pdbx_strand_id
1 'polypeptide(L)'
;MLKNNDFVIAKNQLGNIVPNSVGIIRAINGKSAMVLFIGLNELKRVDFSELEAIDIYKTGKGYDKKICNICHILKNTDGFEVNQTDAKGRKTTRPSCRECRKNIDGVKLSSTEKKKMDEIAPPKGSVFTCPICEKRSIVGVTANLVCDHNHDTGLGREWICDSCNTGLGRFKDNPKFLEKVIEYLKKYEK
;
A
#
# COMPACT_ATOMS: atom_id res chain seq x y z
N MET A 1 25.89 10.16 17.69
CA MET A 1 26.68 8.99 17.24
C MET A 1 25.70 7.88 16.94
N LEU A 2 25.77 7.28 15.75
CA LEU A 2 24.84 6.23 15.32
C LEU A 2 25.00 4.96 16.16
N LYS A 3 23.90 4.25 16.40
CA LYS A 3 23.82 3.00 17.19
C LYS A 3 23.07 1.93 16.40
N ASN A 4 23.23 0.67 16.84
CA ASN A 4 22.41 -0.42 16.32
C ASN A 4 20.93 -0.11 16.55
N ASN A 5 20.09 -0.45 15.56
CA ASN A 5 18.67 -0.16 15.48
C ASN A 5 18.28 1.32 15.28
N ASP A 6 19.24 2.24 15.12
CA ASP A 6 18.92 3.58 14.64
C ASP A 6 18.42 3.52 13.19
N PHE A 7 17.46 4.39 12.87
CA PHE A 7 16.97 4.62 11.52
C PHE A 7 17.78 5.72 10.84
N VAL A 8 18.15 5.47 9.60
CA VAL A 8 18.95 6.37 8.77
C VAL A 8 18.35 6.49 7.38
N ILE A 9 18.70 7.55 6.67
CA ILE A 9 18.51 7.66 5.23
C ILE A 9 19.86 7.70 4.51
N ALA A 10 19.88 7.19 3.28
CA ALA A 10 20.99 7.42 2.36
C ALA A 10 20.96 8.88 1.89
N LYS A 11 22.06 9.62 2.07
CA LYS A 11 22.19 11.00 1.56
C LYS A 11 22.34 11.03 0.04
N ASN A 12 23.12 10.07 -0.48
CA ASN A 12 23.47 9.96 -1.89
C ASN A 12 23.06 8.60 -2.46
N GLN A 13 23.27 8.42 -3.76
CA GLN A 13 23.09 7.13 -4.43
C GLN A 13 24.15 6.12 -3.95
N LEU A 14 23.73 4.94 -3.48
CA LEU A 14 24.61 3.86 -3.01
C LEU A 14 24.36 2.57 -3.79
N GLY A 15 24.83 2.52 -5.04
CA GLY A 15 24.51 1.43 -5.98
C GLY A 15 23.03 1.51 -6.37
N ASN A 16 22.23 0.48 -6.05
CA ASN A 16 20.79 0.46 -6.31
C ASN A 16 19.95 1.24 -5.27
N ILE A 17 20.56 1.67 -4.16
CA ILE A 17 19.89 2.43 -3.12
C ILE A 17 19.85 3.90 -3.51
N VAL A 18 18.66 4.42 -3.76
CA VAL A 18 18.46 5.84 -4.11
C VAL A 18 18.51 6.75 -2.86
N PRO A 19 18.81 8.05 -3.01
CA PRO A 19 18.74 9.02 -1.93
C PRO A 19 17.39 8.98 -1.18
N ASN A 20 17.43 9.28 0.11
CA ASN A 20 16.29 9.22 1.05
C ASN A 20 15.73 7.82 1.33
N SER A 21 16.34 6.75 0.80
CA SER A 21 15.98 5.37 1.16
C SER A 21 16.24 5.16 2.65
N VAL A 22 15.19 4.75 3.38
CA VAL A 22 15.27 4.49 4.82
C VAL A 22 15.89 3.11 5.05
N GLY A 23 16.88 3.07 5.93
CA GLY A 23 17.50 1.87 6.42
C GLY A 23 17.57 1.82 7.94
N ILE A 24 17.84 0.63 8.46
CA ILE A 24 18.08 0.39 9.88
C ILE A 24 19.48 -0.18 10.08
N ILE A 25 20.21 0.36 11.06
CA ILE A 25 21.56 -0.10 11.36
C ILE A 25 21.51 -1.47 12.04
N ARG A 26 22.20 -2.45 11.45
CA ARG A 26 22.31 -3.83 11.95
C ARG A 26 23.63 -4.09 12.68
N ALA A 27 24.70 -3.44 12.25
CA ALA A 27 26.00 -3.52 12.90
C ALA A 27 26.82 -2.25 12.62
N ILE A 28 27.80 -1.98 13.48
CA ILE A 28 28.72 -0.85 13.34
C ILE A 28 30.15 -1.38 13.33
N ASN A 29 30.97 -0.90 12.40
CA ASN A 29 32.39 -1.19 12.32
C ASN A 29 33.16 0.11 12.06
N GLY A 30 33.76 0.67 13.12
CA GLY A 30 34.52 1.92 13.03
C GLY A 30 33.66 3.09 12.54
N LYS A 31 33.98 3.61 11.35
CA LYS A 31 33.27 4.74 10.71
C LYS A 31 32.17 4.29 9.73
N SER A 32 31.86 2.99 9.68
CA SER A 32 30.86 2.41 8.78
C SER A 32 29.79 1.64 9.54
N ALA A 33 28.61 1.49 8.94
CA ALA A 33 27.53 0.64 9.41
C ALA A 33 27.14 -0.41 8.34
N MET A 34 26.70 -1.57 8.80
CA MET A 34 25.85 -2.46 8.01
C MET A 34 24.41 -1.97 8.13
N VAL A 35 23.84 -1.48 7.04
CA VAL A 35 22.49 -0.91 6.98
C VAL A 35 21.60 -1.83 6.17
N LEU A 36 20.45 -2.20 6.73
CA LEU A 36 19.39 -2.87 5.99
C LEU A 36 18.46 -1.81 5.39
N PHE A 37 18.53 -1.59 4.09
CA PHE A 37 17.59 -0.72 3.37
C PHE A 37 16.29 -1.46 3.12
N ILE A 38 15.22 -0.98 3.76
CA ILE A 38 14.00 -1.77 4.01
C ILE A 38 13.23 -2.05 2.70
N GLY A 39 13.10 -1.05 1.85
CA GLY A 39 12.28 -1.16 0.63
C GLY A 39 12.78 -2.19 -0.38
N LEU A 40 14.10 -2.34 -0.48
CA LEU A 40 14.75 -3.32 -1.36
C LEU A 40 15.16 -4.61 -0.62
N ASN A 41 15.01 -4.64 0.70
CA ASN A 41 15.54 -5.70 1.56
C ASN A 41 17.03 -5.99 1.29
N GLU A 42 17.83 -4.93 1.09
CA GLU A 42 19.25 -5.02 0.76
C GLU A 42 20.10 -4.62 1.97
N LEU A 43 21.04 -5.49 2.37
CA LEU A 43 22.01 -5.20 3.43
C LEU A 43 23.30 -4.66 2.80
N LYS A 44 23.72 -3.46 3.18
CA LYS A 44 24.88 -2.79 2.59
C LYS A 44 25.81 -2.23 3.67
N ARG A 45 27.13 -2.34 3.45
CA ARG A 45 28.12 -1.58 4.21
C ARG A 45 28.14 -0.14 3.71
N VAL A 46 27.96 0.83 4.60
CA VAL A 46 27.88 2.26 4.26
C VAL A 46 28.66 3.08 5.27
N ASP A 47 29.47 4.02 4.79
CA ASP A 47 30.17 4.98 5.64
C ASP A 47 29.20 5.96 6.29
N PHE A 48 29.50 6.37 7.53
CA PHE A 48 28.66 7.32 8.27
C PHE A 48 28.51 8.67 7.57
N SER A 49 29.46 9.06 6.71
CA SER A 49 29.36 10.28 5.91
C SER A 49 28.14 10.27 4.98
N GLU A 50 27.79 9.08 4.45
CA GLU A 50 26.70 8.87 3.50
C GLU A 50 25.34 8.66 4.16
N LEU A 51 25.30 8.63 5.50
CA LEU A 51 24.08 8.40 6.28
C LEU A 51 23.65 9.65 7.03
N GLU A 52 22.35 9.86 7.09
CA GLU A 52 21.71 10.85 7.96
C GLU A 52 20.74 10.15 8.90
N ALA A 53 20.88 10.38 10.21
CA ALA A 53 19.95 9.85 11.20
C ALA A 53 18.59 10.52 11.08
N ILE A 54 17.51 9.75 11.21
CA ILE A 54 16.15 10.29 11.21
C ILE A 54 15.36 9.83 12.44
N ASP A 55 14.49 10.69 12.94
CA ASP A 55 13.49 10.33 13.94
C ASP A 55 12.20 9.91 13.23
N ILE A 56 11.93 8.61 13.18
CA ILE A 56 10.76 8.06 12.49
C ILE A 56 9.43 8.53 13.09
N TYR A 57 9.40 8.91 14.38
CA TYR A 57 8.20 9.41 15.06
C TYR A 57 7.89 10.87 14.70
N LYS A 58 8.84 11.55 14.03
CA LYS A 58 8.67 12.88 13.43
C LYS A 58 8.45 12.81 11.92
N THR A 59 7.78 11.75 11.47
CA THR A 59 7.36 11.59 10.08
C THR A 59 5.89 11.20 9.99
N GLY A 60 5.27 11.43 8.83
CA GLY A 60 3.89 11.06 8.58
C GLY A 60 2.90 12.14 8.97
N LYS A 61 1.79 11.74 9.60
CA LYS A 61 0.65 12.64 9.84
C LYS A 61 1.05 13.75 10.83
N GLY A 62 0.94 15.00 10.39
CA GLY A 62 1.33 16.17 11.17
C GLY A 62 2.78 16.62 10.96
N TYR A 63 3.50 16.00 10.01
CA TYR A 63 4.87 16.36 9.65
C TYR A 63 5.02 16.58 8.13
N ASP A 64 6.08 17.27 7.72
CA ASP A 64 6.30 17.66 6.32
C ASP A 64 6.71 16.49 5.43
N LYS A 65 7.30 15.44 6.02
CA LYS A 65 7.78 14.25 5.32
C LYS A 65 7.15 12.99 5.88
N LYS A 66 7.01 11.97 5.03
CA LYS A 66 6.44 10.67 5.34
C LYS A 66 7.24 9.55 4.65
N ILE A 67 7.39 8.43 5.35
CA ILE A 67 8.04 7.22 4.82
C ILE A 67 6.99 6.38 4.09
N CYS A 68 7.29 5.99 2.84
CA CYS A 68 6.41 5.13 2.05
C CYS A 68 6.42 3.68 2.58
N ASN A 69 5.26 3.04 2.75
CA ASN A 69 5.20 1.67 3.26
C ASN A 69 5.59 0.58 2.25
N ILE A 70 5.89 0.94 1.00
CA ILE A 70 6.36 0.01 -0.04
C ILE A 70 7.85 0.19 -0.24
N CYS A 71 8.26 1.32 -0.85
CA CYS A 71 9.67 1.57 -1.14
C CYS A 71 10.49 2.04 0.07
N HIS A 72 9.86 2.40 1.19
CA HIS A 72 10.54 2.91 2.39
C HIS A 72 11.48 4.09 2.12
N ILE A 73 11.12 4.93 1.13
CA ILE A 73 11.81 6.20 0.88
C ILE A 73 11.08 7.31 1.66
N LEU A 74 11.84 8.19 2.32
CA LEU A 74 11.32 9.39 2.95
C LEU A 74 11.00 10.44 1.86
N LYS A 75 9.74 10.87 1.78
CA LYS A 75 9.27 11.84 0.78
C LYS A 75 8.47 12.95 1.44
N ASN A 76 8.32 14.09 0.76
CA ASN A 76 7.40 15.14 1.19
C ASN A 76 5.95 14.61 1.21
N THR A 77 5.11 15.20 2.06
CA THR A 77 3.72 14.76 2.27
C THR A 77 2.85 14.87 1.01
N ASP A 78 3.13 15.80 0.10
CA ASP A 78 2.48 15.97 -1.21
C ASP A 78 2.77 14.81 -2.20
N GLY A 79 3.87 14.08 -1.97
CA GLY A 79 4.21 12.83 -2.64
C GLY A 79 3.25 11.66 -2.34
N PHE A 80 2.26 11.88 -1.48
CA PHE A 80 1.21 10.93 -1.12
C PHE A 80 -0.17 11.52 -1.41
N GLU A 81 -1.07 10.69 -1.95
CA GLU A 81 -2.46 11.09 -2.20
C GLU A 81 -3.26 11.19 -0.89
N VAL A 82 -4.04 12.26 -0.72
CA VAL A 82 -5.03 12.39 0.37
C VAL A 82 -6.18 11.42 0.12
N ASN A 83 -6.51 10.58 1.11
CA ASN A 83 -7.53 9.53 0.96
C ASN A 83 -8.70 9.64 1.94
N GLN A 84 -8.46 10.15 3.16
CA GLN A 84 -9.51 10.28 4.17
C GLN A 84 -9.34 11.57 4.98
N THR A 85 -10.38 11.91 5.74
CA THR A 85 -10.34 12.98 6.76
C THR A 85 -10.68 12.34 8.11
N ASP A 86 -9.88 12.61 9.14
CA ASP A 86 -10.17 12.07 10.48
C ASP A 86 -11.25 12.88 11.21
N ALA A 87 -11.67 12.39 12.39
CA ALA A 87 -12.66 13.06 13.24
C ALA A 87 -12.27 14.48 13.68
N LYS A 88 -10.99 14.85 13.61
CA LYS A 88 -10.48 16.20 13.93
C LYS A 88 -10.33 17.08 12.68
N GLY A 89 -10.89 16.66 11.54
CA GLY A 89 -10.81 17.39 10.27
C GLY A 89 -9.44 17.28 9.57
N ARG A 90 -8.49 16.51 10.09
CA ARG A 90 -7.14 16.41 9.53
C ARG A 90 -7.13 15.42 8.37
N LYS A 91 -6.55 15.85 7.25
CA LYS A 91 -6.37 15.00 6.08
C LYS A 91 -5.40 13.86 6.39
N THR A 92 -5.74 12.67 5.88
CA THR A 92 -4.94 11.46 6.02
C THR A 92 -4.57 11.00 4.61
N THR A 93 -3.26 10.90 4.37
CA THR A 93 -2.71 10.43 3.09
C THR A 93 -2.59 8.92 3.05
N ARG A 94 -2.65 8.34 1.86
CA ARG A 94 -2.34 6.92 1.63
C ARG A 94 -0.95 6.57 2.17
N PRO A 95 -0.73 5.34 2.68
CA PRO A 95 0.57 4.94 3.21
C PRO A 95 1.63 4.74 2.11
N SER A 96 1.19 4.46 0.88
CA SER A 96 2.05 4.29 -0.29
C SER A 96 2.14 5.59 -1.07
N CYS A 97 3.35 5.96 -1.51
CA CYS A 97 3.56 7.16 -2.31
C CYS A 97 2.95 7.02 -3.72
N ARG A 98 2.77 8.14 -4.42
CA ARG A 98 2.18 8.18 -5.77
C ARG A 98 2.90 7.27 -6.77
N GLU A 99 4.23 7.20 -6.73
CA GLU A 99 5.01 6.31 -7.61
C GLU A 99 4.73 4.82 -7.35
N CYS A 100 4.71 4.40 -6.07
CA CYS A 100 4.36 3.01 -5.75
C CYS A 100 2.90 2.69 -6.07
N ARG A 101 2.00 3.68 -6.04
CA ARG A 101 0.59 3.49 -6.42
C ARG A 101 0.42 3.19 -7.90
N LYS A 102 1.25 3.73 -8.80
CA LYS A 102 1.20 3.36 -10.23
C LYS A 102 1.27 1.85 -10.43
N ASN A 103 2.14 1.17 -9.68
CA ASN A 103 2.27 -0.29 -9.76
C ASN A 103 1.14 -1.05 -9.05
N ILE A 104 0.52 -0.44 -8.02
CA ILE A 104 -0.60 -1.06 -7.28
C ILE A 104 -1.92 -0.89 -8.04
N ASP A 105 -2.13 0.27 -8.65
CA ASP A 105 -3.33 0.62 -9.41
C ASP A 105 -3.35 -0.11 -10.76
N GLY A 106 -2.17 -0.38 -11.34
CA GLY A 106 -2.03 -1.15 -12.58
C GLY A 106 -2.79 -0.53 -13.76
N VAL A 107 -3.28 -1.41 -14.62
CA VAL A 107 -4.13 -1.08 -15.76
C VAL A 107 -5.52 -0.73 -15.29
N LYS A 108 -5.98 0.49 -15.59
CA LYS A 108 -7.33 0.94 -15.29
C LYS A 108 -8.36 0.18 -16.14
N LEU A 109 -9.56 0.00 -15.61
CA LEU A 109 -10.73 -0.45 -16.37
C LEU A 109 -10.89 0.37 -17.66
N SER A 110 -10.87 -0.30 -18.81
CA SER A 110 -11.01 0.37 -20.11
C SER A 110 -12.39 1.02 -20.25
N SER A 111 -12.49 2.07 -21.05
CA SER A 111 -13.77 2.75 -21.30
C SER A 111 -14.82 1.83 -21.92
N THR A 112 -14.40 0.92 -22.81
CA THR A 112 -15.27 -0.08 -23.44
C THR A 112 -15.77 -1.10 -22.43
N GLU A 113 -14.88 -1.65 -21.60
CA GLU A 113 -15.28 -2.60 -20.55
C GLU A 113 -16.15 -1.94 -19.49
N LYS A 114 -15.87 -0.69 -19.14
CA LYS A 114 -16.74 0.08 -18.24
C LYS A 114 -18.17 0.18 -18.79
N LYS A 115 -18.33 0.54 -20.07
CA LYS A 115 -19.67 0.62 -20.70
C LYS A 115 -20.40 -0.72 -20.64
N LYS A 116 -19.72 -1.81 -20.98
CA LYS A 116 -20.25 -3.18 -20.91
C LYS A 116 -20.70 -3.55 -19.49
N MET A 117 -19.92 -3.16 -18.47
CA MET A 117 -20.27 -3.41 -17.07
C MET A 117 -21.43 -2.53 -16.59
N ASP A 118 -21.50 -1.28 -17.06
CA ASP A 118 -22.58 -0.34 -16.74
C ASP A 118 -23.94 -0.83 -17.31
N GLU A 119 -23.96 -1.51 -18.47
CA GLU A 119 -25.17 -2.10 -19.07
C GLU A 119 -25.82 -3.19 -18.19
N ILE A 120 -25.02 -3.88 -17.38
CA ILE A 120 -25.47 -4.94 -16.47
C ILE A 120 -25.44 -4.50 -14.99
N ALA A 121 -25.32 -3.20 -14.73
CA ALA A 121 -25.23 -2.66 -13.38
C ALA A 121 -26.51 -2.96 -12.57
N PRO A 122 -26.39 -3.52 -11.35
CA PRO A 122 -27.53 -3.71 -10.47
C PRO A 122 -28.25 -2.37 -10.20
N PRO A 123 -29.57 -2.27 -10.45
CA PRO A 123 -30.30 -1.02 -10.26
C PRO A 123 -30.24 -0.53 -8.81
N LYS A 124 -30.12 0.78 -8.61
CA LYS A 124 -30.17 1.38 -7.26
C LYS A 124 -31.49 1.04 -6.58
N GLY A 125 -31.44 0.65 -5.31
CA GLY A 125 -32.61 0.22 -4.54
C GLY A 125 -33.05 -1.24 -4.78
N SER A 126 -32.43 -1.96 -5.72
CA SER A 126 -32.71 -3.40 -5.91
C SER A 126 -32.07 -4.25 -4.81
N VAL A 127 -32.54 -5.50 -4.67
CA VAL A 127 -31.92 -6.49 -3.79
C VAL A 127 -30.78 -7.17 -4.55
N PHE A 128 -29.58 -7.15 -3.98
CA PHE A 128 -28.37 -7.73 -4.56
C PHE A 128 -27.72 -8.72 -3.59
N THR A 129 -27.28 -9.87 -4.12
CA THR A 129 -26.49 -10.88 -3.41
C THR A 129 -25.06 -10.83 -3.93
N CYS A 130 -24.09 -10.52 -3.06
CA CYS A 130 -22.69 -10.45 -3.48
C CYS A 130 -22.14 -11.87 -3.78
N PRO A 131 -21.48 -12.09 -4.94
CA PRO A 131 -20.98 -13.41 -5.32
C PRO A 131 -19.79 -13.90 -4.48
N ILE A 132 -19.12 -13.02 -3.73
CA ILE A 132 -17.95 -13.38 -2.89
C ILE A 132 -18.36 -13.70 -1.45
N CYS A 133 -19.13 -12.82 -0.81
CA CYS A 133 -19.46 -12.96 0.60
C CYS A 133 -20.90 -13.40 0.87
N GLU A 134 -21.68 -13.61 -0.19
CA GLU A 134 -23.06 -14.11 -0.19
C GLU A 134 -24.07 -13.27 0.62
N LYS A 135 -23.65 -12.10 1.12
CA LYS A 135 -24.52 -11.17 1.81
C LYS A 135 -25.52 -10.54 0.84
N ARG A 136 -26.78 -10.48 1.26
CA ARG A 136 -27.85 -9.72 0.60
C ARG A 136 -27.82 -8.25 1.05
N SER A 137 -28.16 -7.35 0.14
CA SER A 137 -28.17 -5.90 0.39
C SER A 137 -29.16 -5.16 -0.50
N ILE A 138 -29.53 -3.93 -0.11
CA ILE A 138 -30.24 -2.98 -0.96
C ILE A 138 -29.19 -2.06 -1.58
N VAL A 139 -29.10 -2.06 -2.92
CA VAL A 139 -28.05 -1.36 -3.68
C VAL A 139 -28.08 0.14 -3.39
N GLY A 140 -26.97 0.67 -2.86
CA GLY A 140 -26.80 2.09 -2.53
C GLY A 140 -27.51 2.54 -1.25
N VAL A 141 -28.04 1.59 -0.45
CA VAL A 141 -28.67 1.87 0.85
C VAL A 141 -27.95 1.12 1.97
N THR A 142 -27.90 -0.21 1.91
CA THR A 142 -27.22 -1.02 2.94
C THR A 142 -25.84 -1.51 2.51
N ALA A 143 -25.53 -1.45 1.21
CA ALA A 143 -24.18 -1.65 0.68
C ALA A 143 -23.98 -0.85 -0.61
N ASN A 144 -22.77 -0.34 -0.80
CA ASN A 144 -22.32 0.20 -2.08
C ASN A 144 -21.71 -0.94 -2.91
N LEU A 145 -21.99 -0.93 -4.21
CA LEU A 145 -21.40 -1.85 -5.17
C LEU A 145 -20.34 -1.13 -6.00
N VAL A 146 -19.37 -1.91 -6.47
CA VAL A 146 -18.29 -1.45 -7.34
C VAL A 146 -18.11 -2.41 -8.50
N CYS A 147 -17.74 -1.85 -9.65
CA CYS A 147 -17.28 -2.63 -10.80
C CYS A 147 -15.83 -3.07 -10.52
N ASP A 148 -15.68 -4.32 -10.12
CA ASP A 148 -14.38 -4.92 -9.89
C ASP A 148 -13.71 -5.27 -11.24
N HIS A 149 -12.39 -5.15 -11.31
CA HIS A 149 -11.64 -5.36 -12.56
C HIS A 149 -10.25 -5.93 -12.30
N ASN A 150 -9.70 -6.56 -13.32
CA ASN A 150 -8.34 -7.08 -13.27
C ASN A 150 -7.35 -5.95 -13.60
N HIS A 151 -6.43 -5.65 -12.67
CA HIS A 151 -5.44 -4.57 -12.82
C HIS A 151 -4.25 -4.94 -13.72
N ASP A 152 -4.15 -6.17 -14.23
CA ASP A 152 -3.16 -6.57 -15.23
C ASP A 152 -3.71 -6.41 -16.65
N THR A 153 -5.00 -6.67 -16.87
CA THR A 153 -5.63 -6.67 -18.19
C THR A 153 -6.55 -5.47 -18.45
N GLY A 154 -7.04 -4.81 -17.41
CA GLY A 154 -8.04 -3.73 -17.51
C GLY A 154 -9.46 -4.23 -17.85
N LEU A 155 -9.71 -5.54 -17.79
CA LEU A 155 -11.03 -6.15 -18.06
C LEU A 155 -11.89 -6.22 -16.80
N GLY A 156 -13.20 -6.02 -16.97
CA GLY A 156 -14.16 -6.16 -15.86
C GLY A 156 -14.24 -7.61 -15.37
N ARG A 157 -14.33 -7.79 -14.05
CA ARG A 157 -14.69 -9.06 -13.42
C ARG A 157 -16.21 -9.08 -13.25
N GLU A 158 -16.70 -8.68 -12.09
CA GLU A 158 -18.13 -8.66 -11.76
C GLU A 158 -18.49 -7.41 -10.94
N TRP A 159 -19.79 -7.20 -10.74
CA TRP A 159 -20.27 -6.30 -9.70
C TRP A 159 -20.17 -6.99 -8.34
N ILE A 160 -19.43 -6.39 -7.40
CA ILE A 160 -19.30 -6.90 -6.03
C ILE A 160 -19.52 -5.77 -5.02
N CYS A 161 -19.72 -6.11 -3.75
CA CYS A 161 -19.82 -5.06 -2.73
C CYS A 161 -18.44 -4.44 -2.44
N ASP A 162 -18.42 -3.15 -2.10
CA ASP A 162 -17.20 -2.39 -1.81
C ASP A 162 -16.33 -3.04 -0.72
N SER A 163 -16.97 -3.68 0.26
CA SER A 163 -16.28 -4.42 1.32
C SER A 163 -15.45 -5.58 0.78
N CYS A 164 -15.98 -6.36 -0.17
CA CYS A 164 -15.24 -7.46 -0.78
C CYS A 164 -14.11 -6.94 -1.66
N ASN A 165 -14.39 -5.92 -2.48
CA ASN A 165 -13.38 -5.28 -3.34
C ASN A 165 -12.20 -4.76 -2.53
N THR A 166 -12.46 -4.02 -1.45
CA THR A 166 -11.42 -3.52 -0.55
C THR A 166 -10.70 -4.68 0.17
N GLY A 167 -11.38 -5.81 0.37
CA GLY A 167 -10.79 -7.05 0.87
C GLY A 167 -9.77 -7.64 -0.10
N LEU A 168 -10.13 -7.79 -1.38
CA LEU A 168 -9.23 -8.30 -2.43
C LEU A 168 -7.96 -7.45 -2.54
N GLY A 169 -8.11 -6.12 -2.52
CA GLY A 169 -6.97 -5.20 -2.58
C GLY A 169 -5.99 -5.31 -1.40
N ARG A 170 -6.44 -5.77 -0.22
CA ARG A 170 -5.53 -6.05 0.93
C ARG A 170 -4.63 -7.26 0.68
N PHE A 171 -5.10 -8.19 -0.14
CA PHE A 171 -4.35 -9.37 -0.59
C PHE A 171 -3.79 -9.20 -2.00
N LYS A 172 -3.69 -7.95 -2.47
CA LYS A 172 -3.10 -7.55 -3.76
C LYS A 172 -3.74 -8.23 -4.97
N ASP A 173 -5.04 -8.55 -4.87
CA ASP A 173 -5.80 -9.25 -5.91
C ASP A 173 -5.14 -10.56 -6.40
N ASN A 174 -4.31 -11.17 -5.54
CA ASN A 174 -3.45 -12.29 -5.92
C ASN A 174 -3.78 -13.54 -5.09
N PRO A 175 -4.21 -14.65 -5.73
CA PRO A 175 -4.58 -15.90 -5.06
C PRO A 175 -3.52 -16.44 -4.10
N LYS A 176 -2.23 -16.24 -4.38
CA LYS A 176 -1.13 -16.68 -3.51
C LYS A 176 -1.25 -16.13 -2.08
N PHE A 177 -1.73 -14.90 -1.91
CA PHE A 177 -1.91 -14.35 -0.56
C PHE A 177 -3.20 -14.86 0.10
N LEU A 178 -4.23 -15.18 -0.67
CA LEU A 178 -5.47 -15.78 -0.16
C LEU A 178 -5.23 -17.21 0.33
N GLU A 179 -4.42 -17.99 -0.37
CA GLU A 179 -3.99 -19.33 0.08
C GLU A 179 -3.31 -19.26 1.45
N LYS A 180 -2.40 -18.29 1.64
CA LYS A 180 -1.77 -18.06 2.94
C LYS A 180 -2.76 -17.68 4.04
N VAL A 181 -3.86 -16.98 3.71
CA VAL A 181 -4.93 -16.68 4.66
C VAL A 181 -5.66 -17.96 5.05
N ILE A 182 -6.00 -18.82 4.08
CA ILE A 182 -6.64 -20.11 4.35
C ILE A 182 -5.76 -20.98 5.24
N GLU A 183 -4.47 -21.13 4.92
CA GLU A 183 -3.50 -21.88 5.74
C GLU A 183 -3.37 -21.30 7.15
N TYR A 184 -3.29 -19.97 7.26
CA TYR A 184 -3.23 -19.29 8.55
C TYR A 184 -4.47 -19.57 9.40
N LEU A 185 -5.67 -19.51 8.82
CA LEU A 185 -6.91 -19.80 9.53
C LEU A 185 -6.97 -21.28 9.95
N LYS A 186 -6.70 -22.21 9.03
CA LYS A 186 -6.66 -23.65 9.31
C LYS A 186 -5.70 -24.03 10.42
N LYS A 187 -4.57 -23.32 10.54
CA LYS A 187 -3.59 -23.54 11.62
C LYS A 187 -4.19 -23.31 13.03
N TYR A 188 -5.23 -22.48 13.15
CA TYR A 188 -5.85 -22.14 14.44
C TYR A 188 -7.33 -22.54 14.53
N GLU A 189 -7.87 -23.13 13.48
CA GLU A 189 -9.20 -23.76 13.50
C GLU A 189 -9.08 -25.04 14.31
N LYS A 190 -10.03 -25.24 15.24
CA LYS A 190 -10.08 -26.42 16.13
C LYS A 190 -10.99 -27.47 15.56
#